data_AF-A0A1Y0CGA0-F1
#
_entry.id   AF-A0A1Y0CGA0-F1
#
_cell.length_a   1.000
_cell.length_b   1.000
_cell.length_c   1.000
_cell.angle_alpha   90.00
_cell.angle_beta   90.00
_cell.angle_gamma   90.00
#
_symmetry.space_group_name_H-M   'P 1'
#
loop_
_entity.id
_entity.type
_entity.pdbx_description
1 polymer ?
#
loop_
_entity_poly.entity_id
_entity_poly.type
_entity_poly.pdbx_seq_one_letter_code
_entity_poly.pdbx_strand_id
1 'polypeptide(L)'
;MLVFAVGIRVGHDCQPLPESIVALHRSVAESDLAESPVTGAILIERRVLPWRPAGVTKHVSATSGFEYTVGYSVGGQHIPWGLSFSTDRSVIETELAHVRAAIAESRAEGPITALVLERQVNPWFEARPRPTRLPR
;
A
#
# COMPACT_ATOMS: atom_id res chain seq x y z
N MET A 1 0.10 -8.70 0.10
CA MET A 1 -0.89 -8.64 -1.00
C MET A 1 -0.18 -8.22 -2.27
N LEU A 2 -0.58 -8.76 -3.41
CA LEU A 2 -0.09 -8.34 -4.72
C LEU A 2 -1.25 -7.67 -5.44
N VAL A 3 -1.00 -6.55 -6.12
CA VAL A 3 -2.00 -5.84 -6.93
C VAL A 3 -1.43 -5.59 -8.31
N PHE A 4 -2.30 -5.49 -9.30
CA PHE A 4 -1.98 -5.37 -10.71
C PHE A 4 -2.61 -4.12 -11.29
N ALA A 5 -1.98 -3.54 -12.30
CA ALA A 5 -2.52 -2.44 -13.08
C ALA A 5 -1.94 -2.49 -14.50
N VAL A 6 -2.51 -1.71 -15.40
CA VAL A 6 -1.92 -1.36 -16.69
C VAL A 6 -1.03 -0.15 -16.48
N GLY A 7 0.16 -0.19 -17.05
CA GLY A 7 1.14 0.87 -16.89
C GLY A 7 2.09 0.96 -18.06
N ILE A 8 3.08 1.82 -17.90
CA ILE A 8 4.16 2.03 -18.85
C ILE A 8 5.50 2.00 -18.11
N ARG A 9 6.56 1.74 -18.89
CA ARG A 9 7.93 1.87 -18.42
C ARG A 9 8.41 3.31 -18.61
N VAL A 10 8.82 3.95 -17.52
CA VAL A 10 9.39 5.30 -17.51
C VAL A 10 10.83 5.20 -17.01
N GLY A 11 11.78 5.14 -17.94
CA GLY A 11 13.18 4.83 -17.62
C GLY A 11 13.32 3.42 -17.05
N HIS A 12 13.83 3.31 -15.81
CA HIS A 12 13.95 2.03 -15.09
C HIS A 12 12.72 1.67 -14.27
N ASP A 13 11.79 2.61 -14.09
CA ASP A 13 10.61 2.44 -13.24
C ASP A 13 9.39 2.08 -14.07
N CYS A 14 8.38 1.52 -13.39
CA CYS A 14 7.05 1.31 -13.94
C CYS A 14 6.07 2.27 -13.26
N GLN A 15 5.12 2.80 -14.02
CA GLN A 15 4.08 3.68 -13.49
C GLN A 15 2.72 3.27 -14.06
N PRO A 16 1.66 3.21 -13.24
CA PRO A 16 0.32 2.92 -13.73
C PRO A 16 -0.15 4.05 -14.63
N LEU A 17 -0.95 3.71 -15.64
CA LEU A 17 -1.64 4.71 -16.44
C LEU A 17 -2.68 5.43 -15.58
N PRO A 18 -2.93 6.74 -15.81
CA PRO A 18 -3.93 7.50 -15.05
C PRO A 18 -5.33 6.88 -15.03
N GLU A 19 -5.73 6.26 -16.15
CA GLU A 19 -7.02 5.61 -16.35
C GLU A 19 -7.07 4.15 -15.86
N SER A 20 -5.93 3.56 -15.51
CA SER A 20 -5.89 2.14 -15.17
C SER A 20 -6.51 1.83 -13.82
N ILE A 21 -7.23 0.72 -13.77
CA ILE A 21 -7.80 0.19 -12.54
C ILE A 21 -6.75 -0.67 -11.81
N VAL A 22 -6.47 -0.33 -10.55
CA VAL A 22 -5.68 -1.18 -9.67
C VAL A 22 -6.53 -2.37 -9.21
N ALA A 23 -6.21 -3.56 -9.72
CA ALA A 23 -6.96 -4.78 -9.46
C ALA A 23 -6.22 -5.75 -8.51
N LEU A 24 -6.99 -6.44 -7.67
CA LEU A 24 -6.48 -7.55 -6.85
C LEU A 24 -6.23 -8.81 -7.70
N HIS A 25 -7.04 -9.01 -8.74
CA HIS A 25 -6.96 -10.17 -9.62
C HIS A 25 -6.23 -9.81 -10.90
N ARG A 26 -5.19 -10.58 -11.23
CA ARG A 26 -4.41 -10.40 -12.45
C ARG A 26 -5.28 -10.40 -13.71
N SER A 27 -6.27 -11.28 -13.77
CA SER A 27 -7.16 -11.41 -14.94
C SER A 27 -7.93 -10.12 -15.23
N VAL A 28 -8.30 -9.36 -14.20
CA VAL A 28 -9.01 -8.08 -14.38
C VAL A 28 -8.07 -7.06 -15.02
N ALA A 29 -6.83 -6.98 -14.57
CA ALA A 29 -5.83 -6.08 -15.16
C ALA A 29 -5.35 -6.54 -16.55
N GLU A 30 -5.39 -7.84 -16.85
CA GLU A 30 -5.13 -8.36 -18.20
C GLU A 30 -6.28 -8.01 -19.17
N SER A 31 -7.53 -8.05 -18.71
CA SER A 31 -8.67 -7.55 -19.47
C SER A 31 -8.55 -6.04 -19.73
N ASP A 32 -8.21 -5.26 -18.70
CA ASP A 32 -7.93 -3.81 -18.82
C ASP A 32 -6.82 -3.53 -19.85
N LEU A 33 -5.74 -4.34 -19.82
CA LEU A 33 -4.64 -4.21 -20.78
C LEU A 33 -5.08 -4.50 -22.23
N ALA A 34 -5.91 -5.52 -22.43
CA ALA A 34 -6.38 -5.91 -23.76
C ALA A 34 -7.27 -4.84 -24.41
N GLU A 35 -7.93 -4.02 -23.60
CA GLU A 35 -8.77 -2.90 -24.03
C GLU A 35 -8.01 -1.57 -24.11
N SER A 36 -6.78 -1.51 -23.61
CA SER A 36 -5.99 -0.28 -23.55
C SER A 36 -5.61 0.22 -24.96
N PRO A 37 -5.91 1.49 -25.31
CA PRO A 37 -5.50 2.08 -26.58
C PRO A 37 -4.03 2.57 -26.56
N VAL A 38 -3.35 2.48 -25.41
CA VAL A 38 -2.02 3.08 -25.22
C VAL A 38 -0.93 2.15 -25.75
N THR A 39 -0.23 2.61 -26.79
CA THR A 39 0.94 1.90 -27.34
C THR A 39 2.03 1.74 -26.28
N GLY A 40 2.49 0.50 -26.09
CA GLY A 40 3.52 0.19 -25.08
C GLY A 40 2.99 0.01 -23.67
N ALA A 41 1.67 -0.02 -23.49
CA ALA A 41 1.05 -0.46 -22.24
C ALA A 41 1.50 -1.89 -21.89
N ILE A 42 1.84 -2.09 -20.63
CA ILE A 42 2.27 -3.36 -20.07
C ILE A 42 1.50 -3.65 -18.79
N LEU A 43 1.43 -4.93 -18.42
CA LEU A 43 0.94 -5.33 -17.12
C LEU A 43 2.04 -5.06 -16.08
N ILE A 44 1.69 -4.35 -15.02
CA ILE A 44 2.58 -4.06 -13.89
C ILE A 44 2.00 -4.63 -12.59
N GLU A 45 2.88 -5.04 -11.67
CA GLU A 45 2.53 -5.56 -10.36
C GLU A 45 3.26 -4.78 -9.26
N ARG A 46 2.60 -4.57 -8.12
CA ARG A 46 3.27 -4.10 -6.89
C ARG A 46 2.86 -4.91 -5.69
N ARG A 47 3.79 -5.04 -4.75
CA ARG A 47 3.54 -5.71 -3.48
C ARG A 47 3.15 -4.68 -2.42
N VAL A 48 1.99 -4.91 -1.81
CA VAL A 48 1.50 -4.18 -0.65
C VAL A 48 1.69 -5.07 0.58
N LEU A 49 2.52 -4.64 1.52
CA LEU A 49 2.78 -5.42 2.74
C LEU A 49 1.59 -5.36 3.70
N PRO A 50 1.48 -6.30 4.66
CA PRO A 50 0.43 -6.25 5.68
C PRO A 50 0.54 -5.00 6.56
N TRP A 51 -0.60 -4.55 7.07
CA TRP A 51 -0.68 -3.51 8.11
C TRP A 51 0.05 -3.95 9.38
N ARG A 52 0.80 -3.02 9.98
CA ARG A 52 1.52 -3.22 11.25
C ARG A 52 1.50 -1.94 12.08
N PRO A 53 1.65 -2.03 13.41
CA PRO A 53 1.86 -0.84 14.24
C PRO A 53 3.08 -0.04 13.75
N ALA A 54 2.91 1.26 13.61
CA ALA A 54 4.00 2.15 13.22
C ALA A 54 5.14 2.08 14.24
N GLY A 55 6.38 2.00 13.74
CA GLY A 55 7.60 1.90 14.55
C GLY A 55 8.09 0.48 14.84
N VAL A 56 7.35 -0.55 14.43
CA VAL A 56 7.77 -1.97 14.56
C VAL A 56 8.56 -2.46 13.33
N THR A 57 8.52 -1.72 12.23
CA THR A 57 9.03 -2.18 10.93
C THR A 57 10.54 -1.95 10.78
N LYS A 58 11.35 -3.02 10.68
CA LYS A 58 12.71 -2.92 10.11
C LYS A 58 12.59 -2.69 8.59
N HIS A 59 13.27 -1.65 8.10
CA HIS A 59 13.18 -1.21 6.72
C HIS A 59 13.53 -2.31 5.70
N VAL A 60 12.79 -2.33 4.60
CA VAL A 60 13.22 -2.98 3.35
C VAL A 60 13.58 -1.83 2.40
N SER A 61 14.82 -1.83 1.89
CA SER A 61 15.39 -0.72 1.11
C SER A 61 14.67 -0.39 -0.20
N ALA A 62 13.72 -1.22 -0.64
CA ALA A 62 12.98 -1.08 -1.88
C ALA A 62 11.52 -0.61 -1.68
N THR A 63 11.29 0.40 -0.83
CA THR A 63 9.94 0.93 -0.54
C THR A 63 9.70 2.20 -1.35
N SER A 64 8.60 2.27 -2.11
CA SER A 64 8.18 3.50 -2.84
C SER A 64 7.36 4.45 -1.98
N GLY A 65 6.75 3.96 -0.92
CA GLY A 65 6.06 4.78 0.06
C GLY A 65 5.33 3.95 1.10
N PHE A 66 4.55 4.63 1.90
CA PHE A 66 3.82 4.07 3.03
C PHE A 66 2.37 4.51 2.94
N GLU A 67 1.46 3.54 3.05
CA GLU A 67 0.10 3.84 3.42
C GLU A 67 0.01 3.76 4.94
N TYR A 68 -0.65 4.73 5.55
CA TYR A 68 -0.80 4.80 7.00
C TYR A 68 -2.18 5.31 7.39
N THR A 69 -2.61 4.95 8.59
CA THR A 69 -3.89 5.38 9.16
C THR A 69 -3.73 5.58 10.66
N VAL A 70 -4.43 6.57 11.19
CA VAL A 70 -4.71 6.69 12.62
C VAL A 70 -6.07 6.07 12.88
N GLY A 71 -6.20 5.29 13.94
CA GLY A 71 -7.48 4.73 14.35
C GLY A 71 -7.46 4.27 15.79
N TYR A 72 -8.59 3.74 16.26
CA TYR A 72 -8.75 3.27 17.64
C TYR A 72 -9.16 1.80 17.64
N SER A 73 -8.73 1.05 18.65
CA SER A 73 -9.14 -0.34 18.85
C SER A 73 -10.27 -0.42 19.87
N VAL A 74 -11.38 -1.08 19.50
CA VAL A 74 -12.48 -1.43 20.41
C VAL A 74 -12.75 -2.92 20.28
N GLY A 75 -12.67 -3.67 21.39
CA GLY A 75 -12.90 -5.12 21.37
C GLY A 75 -11.95 -5.90 20.45
N GLY A 76 -10.74 -5.38 20.19
CA GLY A 76 -9.77 -5.99 19.28
C GLY A 76 -10.01 -5.68 17.79
N GLN A 77 -11.08 -4.96 17.44
CA GLN A 77 -11.29 -4.44 16.10
C GLN A 77 -10.74 -3.01 16.00
N HIS A 78 -9.89 -2.79 15.00
CA HIS A 78 -9.35 -1.46 14.70
C HIS A 78 -10.28 -0.71 13.73
N ILE A 79 -10.70 0.49 14.12
CA ILE A 79 -11.51 1.39 13.30
C ILE A 79 -10.62 2.53 12.82
N PRO A 80 -10.27 2.58 11.53
CA PRO A 80 -9.46 3.67 10.98
C PRO A 80 -10.30 4.95 10.89
N TRP A 81 -9.69 6.09 11.23
CA TRP A 81 -10.29 7.41 11.04
C TRP A 81 -10.02 7.98 9.64
N GLY A 82 -8.92 7.61 9.02
CA GLY A 82 -8.56 8.09 7.67
C GLY A 82 -7.32 7.40 7.12
N LEU A 83 -7.32 7.16 5.81
CA LEU A 83 -6.20 6.56 5.09
C LEU A 83 -5.37 7.66 4.40
N SER A 84 -4.06 7.66 4.67
CA SER A 84 -3.10 8.58 4.08
C SER A 84 -1.95 7.83 3.40
N PHE A 85 -1.24 8.52 2.51
CA PHE A 85 -0.06 8.00 1.83
C PHE A 85 1.08 9.02 1.91
N SER A 86 2.30 8.55 2.21
CA SER A 86 3.51 9.37 2.20
C SER A 86 4.71 8.57 1.68
N THR A 87 5.58 9.23 0.92
CA THR A 87 6.90 8.71 0.56
C THR A 87 7.95 8.98 1.64
N ASP A 88 7.64 9.87 2.59
CA ASP A 88 8.47 10.22 3.73
C ASP A 88 7.90 9.63 5.03
N ARG A 89 8.68 8.75 5.67
CA ARG A 89 8.30 8.11 6.93
C ARG A 89 8.29 9.10 8.10
N SER A 90 9.06 10.18 8.05
CA SER A 90 9.11 11.18 9.12
C SER A 90 7.72 11.78 9.42
N VAL A 91 6.85 11.83 8.41
CA VAL A 91 5.44 12.21 8.55
C VAL A 91 4.69 11.26 9.47
N ILE A 92 4.87 9.95 9.29
CA ILE A 92 4.23 8.91 10.12
C ILE A 92 4.78 8.94 11.55
N GLU A 93 6.08 9.18 11.71
CA GLU A 93 6.71 9.32 13.03
C GLU A 93 6.17 10.54 13.79
N THR A 94 6.02 11.67 13.08
CA THR A 94 5.45 12.90 13.62
C THR A 94 3.99 12.70 14.05
N GLU A 95 3.18 12.08 13.19
CA GLU A 95 1.79 11.76 13.55
C GLU A 95 1.69 10.78 14.71
N LEU A 96 2.54 9.75 14.75
CA LEU A 96 2.61 8.82 15.88
C LEU A 96 2.98 9.53 17.17
N ALA A 97 3.90 10.50 17.13
CA ALA A 97 4.25 11.32 18.29
C ALA A 97 3.06 12.18 18.76
N HIS A 98 2.35 12.83 17.84
CA HIS A 98 1.15 13.62 18.16
C HIS A 98 0.04 12.78 18.77
N VAL A 99 -0.24 11.60 18.21
CA VAL A 99 -1.25 10.67 18.74
C VAL A 99 -0.87 10.21 20.15
N ARG A 100 0.40 9.88 20.39
CA ARG A 100 0.89 9.48 21.72
C ARG A 100 0.75 10.61 22.75
N ALA A 101 1.06 11.85 22.36
CA ALA A 101 0.89 13.02 23.22
C ALA A 101 -0.59 13.24 23.57
N ALA A 102 -1.49 13.20 22.57
CA ALA A 102 -2.92 13.37 22.78
C ALA A 102 -3.53 12.27 23.68
N ILE A 103 -3.08 11.01 23.56
CA ILE A 103 -3.48 9.93 24.47
C ILE A 103 -3.02 10.23 25.90
N ALA A 104 -1.76 10.68 26.08
CA ALA A 104 -1.21 10.96 27.40
C ALA A 104 -1.92 12.13 28.11
N GLU A 105 -2.40 13.12 27.34
CA GLU A 105 -3.20 14.25 27.86
C GLU A 105 -4.67 13.90 28.10
N SER A 106 -5.15 12.80 27.52
CA SER A 106 -6.55 12.40 27.63
C SER A 106 -6.89 11.93 29.04
N ARG A 107 -8.02 12.44 29.55
CA ARG A 107 -8.62 12.03 30.84
C ARG A 107 -9.65 10.90 30.67
N ALA A 108 -9.61 10.17 29.56
CA ALA A 108 -10.57 9.11 29.33
C ALA A 108 -10.47 8.04 30.43
N GLU A 109 -11.62 7.67 31.00
CA GLU A 109 -11.73 6.57 31.93
C GLU A 109 -11.69 5.24 31.16
N GLY A 110 -10.48 4.77 30.85
CA GLY A 110 -10.25 3.48 30.18
C GLY A 110 -9.01 3.48 29.28
N PRO A 111 -8.52 2.29 28.86
CA PRO A 111 -7.36 2.20 27.99
C PRO A 111 -7.69 2.72 26.58
N ILE A 112 -7.27 3.94 26.26
CA ILE A 112 -7.29 4.43 24.87
C ILE A 112 -6.23 3.66 24.08
N THR A 113 -6.68 2.85 23.15
CA THR A 113 -5.81 2.10 22.24
C THR A 113 -5.86 2.75 20.87
N ALA A 114 -5.49 4.03 20.78
CA ALA A 114 -5.27 4.66 19.49
C ALA A 114 -3.94 4.18 18.91
N LEU A 115 -3.98 3.70 17.67
CA LEU A 115 -2.88 3.05 16.98
C LEU A 115 -2.68 3.71 15.63
N VAL A 116 -1.44 4.10 15.36
CA VAL A 116 -1.01 4.39 13.99
C VAL A 116 -0.60 3.06 13.37
N LEU A 117 -1.27 2.68 12.28
CA LEU A 117 -0.89 1.52 11.48
C LEU A 117 -0.22 2.02 10.19
N GLU A 118 0.85 1.34 9.79
CA GLU A 118 1.54 1.58 8.53
C GLU A 118 1.66 0.28 7.74
N ARG A 119 1.73 0.40 6.41
CA ARG A 119 2.19 -0.68 5.53
C ARG A 119 3.08 -0.11 4.43
N GLN A 120 4.14 -0.85 4.12
CA GLN A 120 5.00 -0.52 2.99
C GLN A 120 4.31 -0.86 1.68
N VAL A 121 4.45 0.06 0.73
CA VAL A 121 4.05 -0.12 -0.66
C VAL A 121 5.31 -0.13 -1.50
N ASN A 122 5.59 -1.28 -2.10
CA ASN A 122 6.73 -1.42 -2.99
C ASN A 122 6.49 -0.67 -4.31
N PRO A 123 7.55 -0.35 -5.06
CA PRO A 123 7.43 0.14 -6.41
C PRO A 123 6.60 -0.79 -7.29
N TRP A 124 6.12 -0.23 -8.39
CA TRP A 124 5.60 -1.03 -9.49
C TRP A 124 6.74 -1.67 -10.25
N PHE A 125 6.54 -2.93 -10.63
CA PHE A 125 7.44 -3.69 -11.47
C PHE A 125 6.65 -4.27 -12.63
N GLU A 126 7.32 -4.64 -13.72
CA GLU A 126 6.68 -5.42 -14.77
C GLU A 126 6.15 -6.74 -14.20
N ALA A 127 4.89 -7.06 -14.49
CA ALA A 127 4.24 -8.23 -13.95
C ALA A 127 4.89 -9.50 -14.50
N ARG A 128 5.25 -10.43 -13.62
CA ARG A 128 5.95 -11.66 -14.05
C ARG A 128 5.09 -12.46 -15.03
N PRO A 129 5.69 -13.15 -16.03
CA PRO A 129 4.95 -14.03 -16.93
C PRO A 129 4.19 -15.10 -16.16
N ARG A 130 3.04 -15.52 -16.67
CA ARG A 130 2.36 -16.69 -16.12
C ARG A 130 3.28 -17.91 -16.31
N PRO A 131 3.43 -18.78 -15.30
CA PRO A 131 4.11 -20.05 -15.51
C PRO A 131 3.31 -20.83 -16.55
N THR A 132 3.90 -21.04 -17.73
CA THR A 132 3.34 -21.95 -18.73
C THR A 132 3.30 -23.34 -18.14
N ARG A 133 2.10 -23.84 -17.84
CA ARG A 133 1.91 -25.28 -17.64
C ARG A 133 2.22 -25.94 -18.96
N LEU A 134 3.39 -26.57 -19.07
CA LEU A 134 3.65 -27.51 -20.15
C LEU A 134 2.55 -28.59 -20.11
N PRO A 135 1.92 -28.94 -21.24
CA PRO A 135 0.99 -30.06 -21.27
C PRO A 135 1.72 -31.33 -20.82
N ARG A 136 1.08 -32.10 -19.93
CA ARG A 136 1.52 -33.44 -19.55
C ARG A 136 1.17 -34.43 -20.65
#